data_AF-A0A1F2QIC3-F1
#
_entry.id   AF-A0A1F2QIC3-F1
#
_cell.length_a   1.000
_cell.length_b   1.000
_cell.length_c   1.000
_cell.angle_alpha   90.00
_cell.angle_beta   90.00
_cell.angle_gamma   90.00
#
_symmetry.space_group_name_H-M   'P 1'
#
loop_
_entity.id
_entity.type
_entity.pdbx_description
1 polymer ?
#
loop_
_entity_poly.entity_id
_entity_poly.type
_entity_poly.pdbx_seq_one_letter_code
_entity_poly.pdbx_strand_id
1 'polypeptide(L)' 'QSEQAVREAIEANIPRVWLQRGCESKAAIELCGQEGIPLVHGECVLMYAEPVRSIHAFHRWLWKTLGLLAK' A
#
# COMPACT_ATOMS: atom_id res chain seq x y z
N GLN A 1 11.44 -9.06 4.40
CA GLN A 1 11.14 -8.08 5.49
C GLN A 1 9.65 -7.80 5.57
N SER A 2 8.97 -7.44 4.48
CA SER A 2 7.52 -7.19 4.49
C SER A 2 6.66 -8.38 4.93
N GLU A 3 7.03 -9.62 4.58
CA GLU A 3 6.33 -10.83 5.07
C GLU A 3 6.24 -10.91 6.59
N GLN A 4 7.33 -10.59 7.30
CA GLN A 4 7.34 -10.63 8.76
C GLN A 4 6.41 -9.57 9.33
N ALA A 5 6.48 -8.33 8.81
CA ALA A 5 5.59 -7.26 9.23
C ALA A 5 4.10 -7.58 8.96
N VAL A 6 3.79 -8.28 7.86
CA VAL A 6 2.43 -8.76 7.56
C VAL A 6 1.99 -9.81 8.59
N ARG A 7 2.85 -10.76 8.97
CA ARG A 7 2.54 -11.73 10.03
C ARG A 7 2.24 -11.05 11.36
N GLU A 8 3.09 -10.10 11.76
CA GLU A 8 2.90 -9.32 12.99
C GLU A 8 1.57 -8.53 12.94
N ALA A 9 1.20 -7.98 11.77
CA ALA A 9 -0.08 -7.30 11.60
C ALA A 9 -1.29 -8.25 11.69
N ILE A 10 -1.19 -9.47 11.15
CA ILE A 10 -2.22 -10.51 11.26
C ILE A 10 -2.41 -10.90 12.73
N GLU A 11 -1.32 -11.21 13.43
CA GLU A 11 -1.34 -11.60 14.85
C GLU A 11 -1.92 -10.50 15.75
N ALA A 12 -1.66 -9.24 15.40
CA ALA A 12 -2.22 -8.07 16.08
C ALA A 12 -3.67 -7.75 15.67
N ASN A 13 -4.33 -8.56 14.84
CA ASN A 13 -5.68 -8.33 14.33
C ASN A 13 -5.86 -6.98 13.61
N ILE A 14 -4.83 -6.53 12.88
CA ILE A 14 -4.91 -5.29 12.09
C ILE A 14 -5.86 -5.51 10.91
N PRO A 15 -6.91 -4.68 10.74
CA PRO A 15 -8.00 -4.97 9.80
C PRO A 15 -7.66 -4.69 8.33
N ARG A 16 -6.53 -4.02 8.05
CA ARG A 16 -6.09 -3.66 6.70
C ARG A 16 -4.60 -3.39 6.69
N VAL A 17 -3.92 -3.83 5.64
CA VAL A 17 -2.48 -3.60 5.46
C VAL A 17 -2.24 -2.67 4.27
N TRP A 18 -1.23 -1.79 4.40
CA TRP A 18 -0.66 -1.02 3.31
C TRP A 18 0.81 -1.38 3.15
N LEU A 19 1.19 -1.93 2.00
CA LEU A 19 2.59 -2.11 1.62
C LEU A 19 3.00 -0.97 0.69
N GLN A 20 3.85 -0.09 1.19
CA GLN A 20 4.36 1.05 0.41
C GLN A 20 5.02 0.55 -0.88
N ARG A 21 4.78 1.24 -1.99
CA ARG A 21 5.39 0.91 -3.28
C ARG A 21 6.90 0.63 -3.16
N GLY A 22 7.32 -0.55 -3.60
CA GLY A 22 8.69 -1.04 -3.52
C GLY A 22 9.00 -1.87 -2.28
N CYS A 23 8.05 -2.01 -1.35
CA CYS A 23 8.19 -2.85 -0.15
C CYS A 23 7.43 -4.18 -0.25
N GLU A 24 6.63 -4.38 -1.31
CA GLU A 24 5.89 -5.62 -1.52
C GLU A 24 6.79 -6.81 -1.82
N SER A 25 6.37 -8.00 -1.37
CA SER A 25 6.90 -9.28 -1.84
C SER A 25 5.72 -10.18 -2.24
N LYS A 26 5.97 -11.15 -3.12
CA LYS A 26 4.92 -12.11 -3.54
C LYS A 26 4.32 -12.83 -2.33
N ALA A 27 5.16 -13.31 -1.43
CA ALA A 27 4.69 -14.00 -0.23
C ALA A 27 3.94 -13.08 0.74
N ALA A 28 4.29 -11.79 0.86
CA ALA A 28 3.51 -10.84 1.67
C ALA A 28 2.10 -10.60 1.09
N ILE A 29 1.98 -10.52 -0.23
CA ILE A 29 0.69 -10.37 -0.93
C ILE A 29 -0.16 -11.63 -0.78
N GLU A 30 0.44 -12.80 -1.03
CA GLU A 30 -0.23 -14.10 -0.89
C GLU A 30 -0.74 -14.33 0.53
N LEU A 31 0.08 -14.00 1.54
CA LEU A 31 -0.28 -14.12 2.95
C LEU A 31 -1.50 -13.26 3.31
N CYS A 32 -1.54 -12.00 2.86
CA CYS A 32 -2.73 -11.15 3.07
C CYS A 32 -3.98 -11.76 2.40
N GLY A 33 -3.82 -12.31 1.19
CA GLY A 33 -4.90 -12.95 0.46
C GLY A 33 -5.44 -14.22 1.14
N GLN A 34 -4.56 -15.05 1.69
CA GLN A 34 -4.92 -16.28 2.42
C GLN A 34 -5.70 -15.99 3.71
N GLU A 35 -5.29 -14.97 4.45
CA GLU A 35 -5.95 -14.54 5.70
C GLU A 35 -7.16 -13.63 5.46
N GLY A 36 -7.48 -13.32 4.20
CA GLY A 36 -8.60 -12.45 3.84
C GLY A 36 -8.42 -11.00 4.29
N ILE A 37 -7.19 -10.55 4.52
CA ILE A 37 -6.89 -9.18 4.93
C ILE A 37 -6.85 -8.26 3.71
N PRO A 38 -7.65 -7.18 3.69
CA PRO A 38 -7.55 -6.16 2.65
C PRO A 38 -6.14 -5.56 2.60
N LEU A 39 -5.54 -5.61 1.41
CA LEU A 39 -4.19 -5.13 1.16
C LEU A 39 -4.18 -4.06 0.07
N VAL A 40 -3.53 -2.93 0.34
CA VAL A 40 -3.10 -1.98 -0.69
C VAL A 40 -1.60 -2.15 -0.91
N HIS A 41 -1.17 -2.29 -2.17
CA HIS A 41 0.24 -2.38 -2.54
C HIS A 41 0.50 -1.70 -3.89
N GLY A 42 1.77 -1.39 -4.21
CA GLY A 42 2.15 -0.71 -5.45
C GLY A 42 1.89 0.81 -5.45
N GLU A 43 1.29 1.33 -4.38
CA GLU A 43 0.90 2.73 -4.23
C GLU A 43 1.81 3.47 -3.23
N CYS A 44 2.00 4.77 -3.45
CA CYS A 44 2.69 5.65 -2.50
C CYS A 44 1.67 6.29 -1.54
N VAL A 45 1.75 5.99 -0.25
CA VAL A 45 0.79 6.46 0.77
C VAL A 45 0.68 8.00 0.83
N LEU A 46 1.76 8.72 0.56
CA LEU A 46 1.79 10.19 0.58
C LEU A 46 1.00 10.84 -0.56
N MET A 47 0.52 10.07 -1.54
CA MET A 47 -0.44 10.55 -2.55
C MET A 47 -1.89 10.54 -2.04
N TYR A 48 -2.15 9.92 -0.89
CA TYR A 48 -3.49 9.74 -0.31
C TYR A 48 -3.62 10.35 1.10
N ALA A 49 -2.55 10.35 1.90
CA ALA A 49 -2.54 10.96 3.23
C ALA A 49 -2.56 12.49 3.14
N GLU A 50 -3.68 13.11 3.48
CA GLU A 50 -3.81 14.57 3.45
C GLU A 50 -3.05 15.24 4.61
N PRO A 51 -2.42 16.41 4.39
CA PRO A 51 -2.39 17.18 3.13
C PRO A 51 -1.33 16.70 2.13
N VAL A 52 -1.73 16.47 0.87
CA VAL A 52 -0.81 16.09 -0.22
C VAL A 52 -0.11 17.33 -0.78
N ARG A 53 1.19 17.49 -0.53
CA ARG A 53 1.97 18.69 -0.90
C ARG A 53 3.27 18.35 -1.65
N SER A 54 3.88 19.40 -2.23
CA SER A 54 5.19 19.32 -2.90
C SER A 54 5.20 18.27 -4.02
N ILE A 55 6.28 17.50 -4.16
CA ILE A 55 6.47 16.45 -5.17
C ILE A 55 5.34 15.40 -5.17
N HIS A 56 4.67 15.17 -4.04
CA HIS A 56 3.57 14.21 -3.95
C HIS A 56 2.28 14.75 -4.58
N ALA A 57 2.06 16.07 -4.56
CA ALA A 57 0.93 16.69 -5.28
C ALA A 57 1.13 16.59 -6.80
N PHE A 58 2.36 16.84 -7.28
CA PHE A 58 2.72 16.66 -8.69
C PHE A 58 2.62 15.19 -9.10
N HIS A 59 3.19 14.27 -8.32
CA HIS A 59 3.12 12.84 -8.57
C HIS A 59 1.68 12.32 -8.62
N ARG A 60 0.82 12.73 -7.66
CA ARG A 60 -0.62 12.41 -7.66
C ARG A 60 -1.33 12.92 -8.90
N TRP A 61 -1.07 14.16 -9.29
CA TRP A 61 -1.63 14.74 -10.51
C TRP A 61 -1.21 13.95 -11.75
N LEU A 62 0.08 13.62 -11.90
CA LEU A 62 0.58 12.87 -13.04
C LEU A 62 -0.04 11.47 -13.13
N TRP A 63 -0.12 10.74 -12.01
CA TRP A 63 -0.72 9.40 -11.98
C TRP A 63 -2.21 9.45 -12.30
N LYS A 64 -2.91 10.49 -11.84
CA LYS A 64 -4.30 10.73 -12.19
C LYS A 64 -4.47 10.97 -13.69
N THR A 65 -3.58 11.78 -14.31
CA THR A 65 -3.66 12.09 -15.75
C THR A 65 -3.32 10.88 -16.63
N LEU A 66 -2.40 10.02 -16.20
CA LEU A 66 -2.01 8.82 -16.92
C LEU A 66 -2.94 7.63 -16.68
N GLY A 67 -3.95 7.77 -15.81
CA GLY A 67 -4.84 6.66 -15.43
C GLY A 67 -4.18 5.58 -14.57
N LEU A 68 -3.03 5.90 -13.96
CA LEU A 68 -2.24 4.99 -13.12
C LEU A 68 -2.56 5.11 -11.62
N LEU A 69 -3.35 6.12 -11.23
CA LEU A 69 -3.76 6.30 -9.85
C LEU A 69 -4.77 5.20 -9.46
N ALA A 70 -4.43 4.36 -8.48
CA ALA A 70 -5.39 3.44 -7.90
C ALA A 70 -6.60 4.19 -7.30
N LYS A 71 -7.78 3.56 -7.42
CA LYS A 71 -9.05 4.11 -6.94
C LYS A 71 -9.35 3.64 -5.52
#